data_AF-A0A6N7Y646-F1
#
_entry.id   AF-A0A6N7Y646-F1
#
_cell.length_a   1.000
_cell.length_b   1.000
_cell.length_c   1.000
_cell.angle_alpha   90.00
_cell.angle_beta   90.00
_cell.angle_gamma   90.00
#
_symmetry.space_group_name_H-M   'P 1'
#
loop_
_entity.id
_entity.type
_entity.pdbx_description
1 polymer ?
#
loop_
_entity_poly.entity_id
_entity_poly.type
_entity_poly.pdbx_seq_one_letter_code
_entity_poly.pdbx_strand_id
1 'polypeptide(L)'
;MYAVHDNTGHPHSHIVFNSVSFRDGKKYHYKKGDWERYIQPITNRLCEEYGLSTIELEEEPGKRERTDREWNRYRDGKFIWSDMVKRDVDACILQAASFDSFLSQMENKGYEIKNAHGEGKYLAVKLPGMKRMIRLKTLGEEYGEECIRQRIQKESL
;
A
#
# COMPACT_ATOMS: atom_id res chain seq x y z
N MET A 1 22.35 -21.04 14.59
CA MET A 1 21.67 -20.95 15.90
C MET A 1 20.17 -20.96 15.64
N TYR A 2 19.38 -21.61 16.47
CA TYR A 2 17.91 -21.50 16.42
C TYR A 2 17.34 -21.36 17.83
N ALA A 3 16.16 -20.75 17.94
CA ALA A 3 15.38 -20.62 19.16
C ALA A 3 13.90 -20.86 18.84
N VAL A 4 13.18 -21.56 19.72
CA VAL A 4 11.76 -21.88 19.57
C VAL A 4 10.99 -21.23 20.71
N HIS A 5 9.90 -20.54 20.39
CA HIS A 5 9.05 -19.86 21.36
C HIS A 5 7.58 -20.26 21.17
N ASP A 6 6.82 -20.28 22.25
CA ASP A 6 5.39 -20.52 22.31
C ASP A 6 4.63 -19.41 23.07
N ASN A 7 5.31 -18.32 23.38
CA ASN A 7 4.81 -17.20 24.19
C ASN A 7 3.92 -16.20 23.43
N THR A 8 3.50 -16.53 22.20
CA THR A 8 2.57 -15.73 21.38
C THR A 8 1.38 -16.58 20.94
N GLY A 9 0.51 -16.06 20.09
CA GLY A 9 -0.67 -16.80 19.61
C GLY A 9 -0.36 -18.06 18.77
N HIS A 10 0.90 -18.35 18.45
CA HIS A 10 1.33 -19.57 17.77
C HIS A 10 2.79 -19.92 18.09
N PRO A 11 3.14 -21.21 18.19
CA PRO A 11 4.54 -21.64 18.26
C PRO A 11 5.32 -21.15 17.04
N HIS A 12 6.50 -20.59 17.25
CA HIS A 12 7.35 -20.06 16.19
C HIS A 12 8.83 -20.27 16.50
N SER A 13 9.66 -20.25 15.46
CA SER A 13 11.10 -20.43 15.59
C SER A 13 11.87 -19.30 14.91
N HIS A 14 12.98 -18.88 15.53
CA HIS A 14 13.97 -17.99 14.93
C HIS A 14 15.19 -18.81 14.53
N ILE A 15 15.66 -18.63 13.28
CA ILE A 15 16.87 -19.28 12.78
C ILE A 15 17.85 -18.20 12.35
N VAL A 16 19.07 -18.27 12.88
CA VAL A 16 20.19 -17.41 12.50
C VAL A 16 21.26 -18.27 11.84
N PHE A 17 21.57 -17.92 10.60
CA PHE A 17 22.65 -18.54 9.82
C PHE A 17 23.68 -17.51 9.41
N ASN A 18 24.92 -17.95 9.21
CA ASN A 18 25.97 -17.07 8.74
C ASN A 18 25.77 -16.78 7.25
N SER A 19 25.61 -15.50 6.91
CA SER A 19 25.45 -15.06 5.53
C SER A 19 26.74 -15.16 4.70
N VAL A 20 27.92 -15.29 5.32
CA VAL A 20 29.19 -15.38 4.59
C VAL A 20 29.74 -16.80 4.69
N SER A 21 30.04 -17.38 3.53
CA SER A 21 30.69 -18.69 3.43
C SER A 21 32.15 -18.60 3.87
N PHE A 22 32.53 -19.45 4.82
CA PHE A 22 33.93 -19.54 5.26
C PHE A 22 34.85 -20.17 4.20
N ARG A 23 34.28 -20.83 3.17
CA ARG A 23 35.04 -21.55 2.15
C ARG A 23 35.54 -20.65 1.04
N ASP A 24 34.69 -19.74 0.58
CA ASP A 24 34.97 -18.88 -0.59
C ASP A 24 34.74 -17.39 -0.32
N GLY A 25 34.38 -17.01 0.90
CA GLY A 25 34.13 -15.61 1.29
C GLY A 25 32.89 -14.99 0.65
N LYS A 26 32.10 -15.75 -0.12
CA LYS A 26 30.90 -15.21 -0.76
C LYS A 26 29.80 -14.98 0.25
N LYS A 27 29.10 -13.86 0.08
CA LYS A 27 27.95 -13.48 0.91
C LYS A 27 26.65 -13.90 0.22
N TYR A 28 25.80 -14.60 0.96
CA TYR A 28 24.41 -14.84 0.62
C TYR A 28 23.68 -13.50 0.49
N HIS A 29 23.21 -13.23 -0.71
CA HIS A 29 22.47 -12.02 -1.04
C HIS A 29 21.04 -12.40 -1.43
N TYR A 30 20.12 -12.24 -0.49
CA TYR A 30 18.70 -12.46 -0.74
C TYR A 30 18.17 -11.50 -1.80
N LYS A 31 17.52 -12.05 -2.83
CA LYS A 31 16.74 -11.29 -3.81
C LYS A 31 15.26 -11.54 -3.59
N LYS A 32 14.45 -10.53 -3.89
CA LYS A 32 13.00 -10.66 -3.85
C LYS A 32 12.56 -11.85 -4.73
N GLY A 33 11.82 -12.78 -4.13
CA GLY A 33 11.37 -14.03 -4.78
C GLY A 33 12.24 -15.25 -4.49
N ASP A 34 13.40 -15.12 -3.85
CA ASP A 34 14.26 -16.27 -3.51
C ASP A 34 13.58 -17.22 -2.52
N TRP A 35 12.70 -16.70 -1.65
CA TRP A 35 11.87 -17.55 -0.78
C TRP A 35 11.04 -18.53 -1.59
N GLU A 36 10.23 -18.04 -2.52
CA GLU A 36 9.34 -18.87 -3.35
C GLU A 36 10.13 -19.83 -4.25
N ARG A 37 11.23 -19.35 -4.83
CA ARG A 37 12.01 -20.11 -5.82
C ARG A 37 12.91 -21.19 -5.21
N TYR A 38 13.47 -20.93 -4.04
CA TYR A 38 14.52 -21.80 -3.48
C TYR A 38 14.19 -22.27 -2.07
N ILE A 39 13.75 -21.39 -1.17
CA ILE A 39 13.63 -21.74 0.25
C ILE A 39 12.36 -22.53 0.54
N GLN A 40 11.22 -22.14 -0.03
CA GLN A 40 9.95 -22.82 0.13
C GLN A 40 9.98 -24.25 -0.43
N PRO A 41 10.49 -24.53 -1.64
CA PRO A 41 10.58 -25.91 -2.13
C PRO A 41 11.40 -26.81 -1.20
N ILE A 42 12.52 -26.29 -0.66
CA ILE A 42 13.33 -27.02 0.32
C ILE A 42 12.54 -27.27 1.61
N THR A 43 11.82 -26.26 2.08
CA THR A 43 11.03 -26.33 3.33
C THR A 43 9.86 -27.30 3.17
N ASN A 44 9.10 -27.22 2.07
CA ASN A 44 7.99 -28.13 1.78
C ASN A 44 8.48 -29.57 1.67
N ARG A 45 9.59 -29.81 0.94
CA ARG A 45 10.18 -31.15 0.85
C ARG A 45 10.53 -31.72 2.22
N LEU A 46 11.10 -30.91 3.12
CA LEU A 46 11.37 -31.33 4.49
C LEU A 46 10.06 -31.58 5.26
N CYS A 47 9.07 -30.70 5.14
CA CYS A 47 7.76 -30.92 5.77
C CYS A 47 7.16 -32.26 5.33
N GLU A 48 7.15 -32.58 4.04
CA GLU A 48 6.66 -33.87 3.52
C GLU A 48 7.43 -35.05 4.09
N GLU A 49 8.76 -34.97 4.12
CA GLU A 49 9.64 -36.02 4.67
C GLU A 49 9.31 -36.33 6.15
N TYR A 50 8.94 -35.29 6.91
CA TYR A 50 8.57 -35.42 8.32
C TYR A 50 7.05 -35.54 8.55
N GLY A 51 6.23 -35.70 7.50
CA GLY A 51 4.77 -35.86 7.61
C GLY A 51 4.03 -34.60 8.07
N LEU A 52 4.61 -33.42 7.86
CA LEU A 52 4.04 -32.10 8.16
C LEU A 52 3.34 -31.51 6.92
N SER A 53 2.40 -30.60 7.15
CA SER A 53 1.70 -29.88 6.08
C SER A 53 2.65 -28.97 5.30
N THR A 54 2.50 -28.94 3.97
CA THR A 54 3.21 -28.02 3.08
C THR A 54 2.43 -26.72 2.85
N ILE A 55 3.14 -25.69 2.37
CA ILE A 55 2.54 -24.41 2.00
C ILE A 55 2.54 -24.33 0.47
N GLU A 56 1.36 -24.26 -0.15
CA GLU A 56 1.24 -23.92 -1.58
C GLU A 56 1.12 -22.40 -1.74
N LEU A 57 2.03 -21.80 -2.52
CA LEU A 57 1.79 -20.45 -3.03
C LEU A 57 1.00 -20.60 -4.32
N GLU A 58 -0.31 -20.41 -4.27
CA GLU A 58 -1.12 -20.30 -5.48
C GLU A 58 -0.51 -19.24 -6.42
N GLU A 59 -0.04 -19.69 -7.58
CA GLU A 59 0.37 -18.83 -8.70
C GLU A 59 -0.86 -18.18 -9.34
N GLU A 60 -1.65 -17.41 -8.59
CA GLU A 60 -2.61 -16.52 -9.23
C GLU A 60 -1.84 -15.33 -9.86
N PRO A 61 -1.87 -15.16 -11.20
CA PRO A 61 -1.35 -13.96 -11.83
C PRO A 61 -2.22 -12.78 -11.37
N GLY A 62 -1.74 -12.05 -10.36
CA GLY A 62 -2.46 -10.94 -9.73
C GLY A 62 -2.35 -10.87 -8.20
N LYS A 63 -1.91 -11.93 -7.51
CA LYS A 63 -1.61 -11.86 -6.06
C LYS A 63 -0.25 -11.20 -5.78
N ARG A 64 0.80 -11.44 -6.60
CA ARG A 64 2.14 -10.83 -6.38
C ARG A 64 2.14 -9.30 -6.38
N GLU A 65 1.31 -8.63 -7.18
CA GLU A 65 1.13 -7.17 -7.10
C GLU A 65 0.33 -6.74 -5.86
N ARG A 66 -0.60 -7.58 -5.40
CA ARG A 66 -1.38 -7.33 -4.18
C ARG A 66 -0.50 -7.43 -2.95
N THR A 67 0.29 -8.49 -2.76
CA THR A 67 1.02 -8.77 -1.52
C THR A 67 2.17 -7.80 -1.26
N ASP A 68 2.93 -7.40 -2.28
CA ASP A 68 4.03 -6.43 -2.13
C ASP A 68 3.50 -4.99 -1.95
N ARG A 69 2.35 -4.66 -2.55
CA ARG A 69 1.58 -3.46 -2.18
C ARG A 69 1.01 -3.58 -0.77
N GLU A 70 0.54 -4.75 -0.33
CA GLU A 70 -0.02 -5.04 1.02
C GLU A 70 1.02 -4.85 2.13
N TRP A 71 2.24 -5.35 1.92
CA TRP A 71 3.34 -5.19 2.88
C TRP A 71 3.81 -3.73 3.01
N ASN A 72 3.68 -2.94 1.94
CA ASN A 72 3.92 -1.50 1.97
C ASN A 72 2.69 -0.70 2.48
N ARG A 73 1.48 -1.25 2.38
CA ARG A 73 0.20 -0.61 2.77
C ARG A 73 0.08 -0.34 4.26
N TYR A 74 0.60 -1.23 5.11
CA TYR A 74 0.47 -1.10 6.57
C TYR A 74 1.59 -0.28 7.24
N ARG A 75 2.75 -0.11 6.57
CA ARG A 75 3.93 0.50 7.20
C ARG A 75 3.96 2.03 7.17
N ASP A 76 3.29 2.65 6.19
CA ASP A 76 3.46 4.08 5.89
C ASP A 76 2.25 4.97 6.21
N GLY A 77 1.10 4.42 6.64
CA GLY A 77 -0.14 5.18 6.90
C GLY A 77 -0.74 5.90 5.68
N LYS A 78 0.03 6.02 4.59
CA LYS A 78 -0.27 6.73 3.35
C LYS A 78 -1.53 6.20 2.67
N PHE A 79 -1.83 4.90 2.77
CA PHE A 79 -3.04 4.31 2.19
C PHE A 79 -4.30 4.65 3.00
N ILE A 80 -4.25 4.63 4.34
CA ILE A 80 -5.39 5.04 5.18
C ILE A 80 -5.77 6.49 4.87
N TRP A 81 -4.78 7.37 4.78
CA TRP A 81 -5.00 8.76 4.38
C TRP A 81 -5.48 8.87 2.93
N SER A 82 -4.91 8.13 1.99
CA SER A 82 -5.35 8.14 0.59
C SER A 82 -6.80 7.67 0.43
N ASP A 83 -7.21 6.57 1.06
CA ASP A 83 -8.58 6.06 0.99
C ASP A 83 -9.58 6.98 1.68
N MET A 84 -9.19 7.57 2.81
CA MET A 84 -10.02 8.57 3.48
C MET A 84 -10.19 9.81 2.60
N VAL A 85 -9.11 10.32 2.00
CA VAL A 85 -9.17 11.42 1.04
C VAL A 85 -10.05 11.09 -0.15
N LYS A 86 -9.95 9.87 -0.72
CA LYS A 86 -10.84 9.45 -1.82
C LYS A 86 -12.30 9.53 -1.44
N ARG A 87 -12.67 8.96 -0.29
CA ARG A 87 -14.05 8.97 0.22
C ARG A 87 -14.56 10.39 0.45
N ASP A 88 -13.76 11.26 1.05
CA ASP A 88 -14.13 12.65 1.27
C ASP A 88 -14.27 13.43 -0.04
N VAL A 89 -13.36 13.21 -1.00
CA VAL A 89 -13.43 13.81 -2.33
C VAL A 89 -14.69 13.36 -3.06
N ASP A 90 -14.98 12.06 -3.09
CA ASP A 90 -16.20 11.53 -3.74
C ASP A 90 -17.48 12.07 -3.08
N ALA A 91 -17.51 12.15 -1.74
CA ALA A 91 -18.64 12.72 -1.02
C ALA A 91 -18.83 14.21 -1.32
N CYS A 92 -17.75 14.98 -1.42
CA CYS A 92 -17.80 16.40 -1.78
C CYS A 92 -18.22 16.60 -3.25
N ILE A 93 -17.82 15.71 -4.17
CA ILE A 93 -18.24 15.77 -5.57
C ILE A 93 -19.77 15.60 -5.68
N LEU A 94 -20.32 14.62 -4.97
CA LEU A 94 -21.77 14.33 -4.94
C LEU A 94 -22.62 15.49 -4.39
N GLN A 95 -22.05 16.33 -3.54
CA GLN A 95 -22.77 17.42 -2.88
C GLN A 95 -22.48 18.79 -3.53
N ALA A 96 -21.45 18.89 -4.37
CA ALA A 96 -21.02 20.14 -4.96
C ALA A 96 -21.86 20.52 -6.17
N ALA A 97 -22.39 21.74 -6.19
CA ALA A 97 -23.03 22.32 -7.37
C ALA A 97 -22.03 22.96 -8.36
N SER A 98 -20.79 23.19 -7.91
CA SER A 98 -19.72 23.79 -8.71
C SER A 98 -18.36 23.39 -8.15
N PHE A 99 -17.30 23.60 -8.93
CA PHE A 99 -15.95 23.31 -8.47
C PHE A 99 -15.55 24.14 -7.25
N ASP A 100 -15.97 25.41 -7.17
CA ASP A 100 -15.72 26.25 -5.99
C ASP A 100 -16.48 25.74 -4.76
N SER A 101 -17.72 25.25 -4.95
CA SER A 101 -18.48 24.60 -3.88
C SER A 101 -17.80 23.33 -3.38
N PHE A 102 -17.18 22.54 -4.28
CA PHE A 102 -16.37 21.39 -3.90
C PHE A 102 -15.16 21.79 -3.04
N LEU A 103 -14.43 22.85 -3.43
CA LEU A 103 -13.28 23.34 -2.67
C LEU A 103 -13.69 23.79 -1.27
N SER A 104 -14.76 24.58 -1.15
CA SER A 104 -15.27 25.03 0.15
C SER A 104 -15.71 23.86 1.04
N GLN A 105 -16.32 22.81 0.47
CA GLN A 105 -16.70 21.63 1.24
C GLN A 105 -15.49 20.84 1.74
N MET A 106 -14.44 20.72 0.93
CA MET A 106 -13.19 20.12 1.34
C MET A 106 -12.51 20.94 2.45
N GLU A 107 -12.47 22.27 2.34
CA GLU A 107 -11.95 23.14 3.41
C GLU A 107 -12.75 23.04 4.71
N ASN A 108 -14.09 22.95 4.62
CA ASN A 108 -14.97 22.75 5.77
C ASN A 108 -14.72 21.41 6.49
N LYS A 109 -14.29 20.39 5.76
CA LYS A 109 -13.83 19.10 6.33
C LYS A 109 -12.43 19.20 6.97
N GLY A 110 -11.79 20.36 6.91
CA GLY A 110 -10.48 20.65 7.50
C GLY A 110 -9.31 20.45 6.54
N TYR A 111 -9.54 20.27 5.24
CA TYR A 111 -8.45 20.14 4.28
C TYR A 111 -7.78 21.48 3.96
N GLU A 112 -6.45 21.53 4.05
CA GLU A 112 -5.64 22.54 3.37
C GLU A 112 -5.56 22.19 1.88
N ILE A 113 -5.99 23.09 1.01
CA ILE A 113 -5.96 22.90 -0.45
C ILE A 113 -4.88 23.79 -1.08
N LYS A 114 -4.15 23.27 -2.07
CA LYS A 114 -3.22 24.03 -2.92
C LYS A 114 -3.42 23.76 -4.39
N ASN A 115 -3.11 24.77 -5.20
CA ASN A 115 -3.18 24.75 -6.67
C ASN A 115 -4.61 24.54 -7.22
N ALA A 116 -5.64 25.06 -6.55
CA ALA A 116 -7.03 24.88 -6.93
C ALA A 116 -7.45 25.69 -8.18
N HIS A 117 -6.77 26.79 -8.47
CA HIS A 117 -7.09 27.69 -9.59
C HIS A 117 -5.96 27.77 -10.63
N GLY A 118 -5.23 26.67 -10.85
CA GLY A 118 -4.17 26.63 -11.87
C GLY A 118 -2.83 27.26 -11.46
N GLU A 119 -2.66 27.62 -10.18
CA GLU A 119 -1.38 28.12 -9.64
C GLU A 119 -0.25 27.08 -9.68
N GLY A 120 -0.58 25.81 -9.95
CA GLY A 120 0.37 24.72 -10.10
C GLY A 120 -0.19 23.56 -10.92
N LYS A 121 0.64 22.55 -11.21
CA LYS A 121 0.31 21.46 -12.14
C LYS A 121 -0.73 20.47 -11.62
N TYR A 122 -0.86 20.31 -10.31
CA TYR A 122 -1.75 19.31 -9.69
C TYR A 122 -2.39 19.84 -8.41
N LEU A 123 -3.72 19.69 -8.31
CA LEU A 123 -4.49 19.90 -7.08
C LEU A 123 -3.98 19.00 -5.95
N ALA A 124 -3.65 19.60 -4.81
CA ALA A 124 -3.10 18.91 -3.65
C ALA A 124 -3.87 19.26 -2.37
N VAL A 125 -4.12 18.25 -1.54
CA VAL A 125 -4.89 18.36 -0.30
C VAL A 125 -4.14 17.79 0.89
N LYS A 126 -4.43 18.27 2.09
CA LYS A 126 -3.80 17.81 3.34
C LYS A 126 -4.71 18.02 4.54
N LEU A 127 -4.90 16.99 5.36
CA LEU A 127 -5.58 17.11 6.66
C LEU A 127 -4.61 17.58 7.76
N PRO A 128 -5.11 18.18 8.85
CA PRO A 128 -4.31 18.47 10.02
C PRO A 128 -3.74 17.16 10.60
N GLY A 129 -2.45 17.15 10.91
CA GLY A 129 -1.72 15.95 11.36
C GLY A 129 -1.01 15.17 10.25
N MET A 130 -1.30 15.44 8.97
CA MET A 130 -0.54 14.86 7.87
C MET A 130 0.82 15.57 7.68
N LYS A 131 1.92 14.81 7.58
CA LYS A 131 3.27 15.37 7.34
C LYS A 131 3.47 15.88 5.91
N ARG A 132 2.72 15.35 4.94
CA ARG A 132 2.87 15.67 3.51
C ARG A 132 1.49 15.82 2.86
N MET A 133 1.40 16.70 1.87
CA MET A 133 0.20 16.85 1.04
C MET A 133 0.07 15.68 0.07
N ILE A 134 -1.17 15.29 -0.23
CA ILE A 134 -1.52 14.31 -1.25
C ILE A 134 -1.96 15.04 -2.51
N ARG A 135 -1.33 14.74 -3.65
CA ARG A 135 -1.80 15.22 -4.96
C ARG A 135 -2.97 14.35 -5.38
N LEU A 136 -4.12 14.93 -5.72
CA LEU A 136 -5.32 14.14 -6.04
C LEU A 136 -5.09 13.22 -7.24
N LYS A 137 -4.34 13.66 -8.26
CA LYS A 137 -3.92 12.81 -9.39
C LYS A 137 -3.18 11.53 -8.97
N THR A 138 -2.50 11.51 -7.82
CA THR A 138 -1.81 10.29 -7.35
C THR A 138 -2.74 9.24 -6.74
N LEU A 139 -4.01 9.59 -6.52
CA LEU A 139 -5.06 8.69 -6.05
C LEU A 139 -5.68 7.87 -7.19
N GLY A 140 -5.57 8.36 -8.42
CA GLY A 140 -6.12 7.75 -9.64
C GLY A 140 -6.29 8.82 -10.73
N GLU A 141 -6.44 8.40 -11.99
CA GLU A 141 -6.67 9.35 -13.10
C GLU A 141 -8.01 10.07 -12.96
N GLU A 142 -9.01 9.39 -12.39
CA GLU A 142 -10.36 9.88 -12.09
C GLU A 142 -10.40 11.00 -11.03
N TYR A 143 -9.31 11.18 -10.27
CA TYR A 143 -9.15 12.25 -9.27
C TYR A 143 -8.31 13.42 -9.80
N GLY A 144 -8.05 13.46 -11.12
CA GLY A 144 -7.52 14.67 -11.76
C GLY A 144 -8.53 15.82 -11.68
N GLU A 145 -8.05 17.06 -11.60
CA GLU A 145 -8.92 18.25 -11.51
C GLU A 145 -9.97 18.31 -12.63
N GLU A 146 -9.56 18.03 -13.87
CA GLU A 146 -10.45 17.99 -15.03
C GLU A 146 -11.55 16.93 -14.87
N CYS A 147 -11.21 15.73 -14.42
CA CYS A 147 -12.18 14.67 -14.17
C CYS A 147 -13.13 15.03 -13.02
N ILE A 148 -12.63 15.67 -11.97
CA ILE A 148 -13.46 16.16 -10.86
C ILE A 148 -14.46 17.21 -11.35
N ARG A 149 -14.00 18.19 -12.15
CA ARG A 149 -14.88 19.20 -12.77
C ARG A 149 -15.98 18.56 -13.63
N GLN A 150 -15.62 17.56 -14.43
CA GLN A 150 -16.58 16.83 -15.26
C GLN A 150 -17.59 16.02 -14.43
N ARG A 151 -17.13 15.37 -13.35
CA ARG A 151 -18.01 14.61 -12.45
C ARG A 151 -19.02 15.50 -11.74
N ILE A 152 -18.58 16.65 -11.24
CA ILE A 152 -19.46 17.65 -10.61
C ILE A 152 -20.54 18.11 -11.60
N GLN A 153 -20.16 18.40 -12.86
CA GLN A 153 -21.14 18.80 -13.88
C GLN A 153 -22.12 17.67 -14.21
N LYS A 154 -21.66 16.43 -14.27
CA LYS A 154 -22.51 15.27 -14.56
C LYS A 154 -23.49 14.95 -13.43
N GLU A 155 -23.09 15.17 -12.17
CA GLU A 155 -23.94 14.92 -11.00
C GLU A 155 -24.83 16.12 -10.63
N SER A 156 -24.54 17.30 -11.17
CA SER A 156 -25.41 18.50 -11.07
C SER A 156 -26.50 18.58 -12.15
N LEU A 157 -26.51 17.63 -13.10
CA LEU A 157 -27.52 17.45 -14.15
C LEU A 157 -28.56 16.41 -13.74
#